data_AF-A0A6L6YGS6-F1
#
_entry.id   AF-A0A6L6YGS6-F1
#
_cell.length_a   1.000
_cell.length_b   1.000
_cell.length_c   1.000
_cell.angle_alpha   90.00
_cell.angle_beta   90.00
_cell.angle_gamma   90.00
#
_symmetry.space_group_name_H-M   'P 1'
#
loop_
_entity.id
_entity.type
_entity.pdbx_description
1 polymer ?
#
loop_
_entity_poly.entity_id
_entity_poly.type
_entity_poly.pdbx_seq_one_letter_code
_entity_poly.pdbx_strand_id
1 'polypeptide(L)'
;MTKKSSFDFSVESPQKSPKYSPIGCAAHGCPCFIDGAGIAQRKNVCWFHDGIDPRDWGNVTFKVRRYEPLIRLANAMLYEPQKYNFLAHDGNARIEKVNRFLDRFGLDFLHIRDDLIGCNKQGQRVYRSESAYEFAYRLNRWITDEVRKGAALAGSQSGADGDDPELDPFSRLIYSLKTPKSAFTDKFA
;
A
#
# COMPACT_ATOMS: atom_id res chain seq x y z
N MET A 1 23.62 -16.85 -50.29
CA MET A 1 22.76 -17.58 -49.33
C MET A 1 22.83 -16.88 -47.99
N THR A 2 21.89 -15.98 -47.73
CA THR A 2 21.89 -15.11 -46.55
C THR A 2 20.89 -15.68 -45.55
N LYS A 3 21.40 -16.18 -44.41
CA LYS A 3 20.57 -16.68 -43.29
C LYS A 3 19.77 -15.50 -42.73
N LYS A 4 18.44 -15.57 -42.86
CA LYS A 4 17.53 -14.68 -42.13
C LYS A 4 17.58 -15.05 -40.65
N SER A 5 18.10 -14.16 -39.82
CA SER A 5 18.05 -14.29 -38.37
C SER A 5 16.63 -14.07 -37.88
N SER A 6 16.08 -15.06 -37.20
CA SER A 6 14.79 -14.99 -36.50
C SER A 6 14.91 -14.07 -35.29
N PHE A 7 14.60 -12.78 -35.46
CA PHE A 7 14.48 -11.85 -34.33
C PHE A 7 13.44 -10.76 -34.61
N ASP A 8 12.30 -11.16 -35.17
CA ASP A 8 11.08 -10.34 -35.09
C ASP A 8 10.27 -10.80 -33.88
N PHE A 9 10.56 -10.20 -32.72
CA PHE A 9 9.67 -10.24 -31.58
C PHE A 9 8.58 -9.19 -31.82
N SER A 10 7.59 -9.50 -32.66
CA SER A 10 6.29 -8.82 -32.59
C SER A 10 5.59 -9.29 -31.32
N VAL A 11 5.88 -8.66 -30.18
CA VAL A 11 5.03 -8.75 -28.99
C VAL A 11 3.86 -7.78 -29.17
N GLU A 12 2.98 -8.09 -30.09
CA GLU A 12 1.57 -7.81 -29.87
C GLU A 12 1.00 -9.10 -29.27
N SER A 13 1.29 -9.33 -27.99
CA SER A 13 0.46 -10.25 -27.23
C SER A 13 -0.93 -9.62 -27.24
N PRO A 14 -1.95 -10.24 -27.86
CA PRO A 14 -3.31 -9.75 -27.71
C PRO A 14 -3.58 -9.72 -26.21
N GLN A 15 -3.87 -8.54 -25.66
CA GLN A 15 -4.40 -8.43 -24.30
C GLN A 15 -5.63 -9.33 -24.26
N LYS A 16 -5.47 -10.58 -23.78
CA LYS A 16 -6.60 -11.47 -23.53
C LYS A 16 -7.49 -10.70 -22.58
N SER A 17 -8.67 -10.32 -23.07
CA SER A 17 -9.71 -9.73 -22.24
C SER A 17 -9.86 -10.58 -20.99
N PRO A 18 -9.88 -9.99 -19.79
CA PRO A 18 -9.99 -10.75 -18.56
C PRO A 18 -11.19 -11.69 -18.65
N LYS A 19 -11.02 -12.94 -18.21
CA LYS A 19 -12.05 -14.00 -18.28
C LYS A 19 -13.35 -13.60 -17.56
N TYR A 20 -13.27 -12.65 -16.65
CA TYR A 20 -14.39 -12.09 -15.92
C TYR A 20 -14.36 -10.57 -16.02
N SER A 21 -15.48 -9.96 -16.41
CA SER A 21 -15.68 -8.51 -16.32
C SER A 21 -15.68 -8.10 -14.84
N PRO A 22 -15.02 -6.97 -14.48
CA PRO A 22 -15.06 -6.48 -13.10
C PRO A 22 -16.50 -6.27 -12.61
N ILE A 23 -16.79 -6.69 -11.38
CA ILE A 23 -18.11 -6.51 -10.74
C ILE A 23 -18.03 -5.43 -9.67
N GLY A 24 -19.14 -4.72 -9.43
CA GLY A 24 -19.22 -3.77 -8.31
C GLY A 24 -19.15 -4.48 -6.96
N CYS A 25 -18.58 -3.82 -5.96
CA CYS A 25 -18.60 -4.31 -4.58
C CYS A 25 -20.03 -4.42 -4.05
N ALA A 26 -20.36 -5.54 -3.38
CA ALA A 26 -21.67 -5.78 -2.78
C ALA A 26 -21.97 -4.90 -1.56
N ALA A 27 -20.94 -4.28 -0.95
CA ALA A 27 -21.16 -3.28 0.10
C ALA A 27 -21.85 -2.05 -0.52
N HIS A 28 -23.12 -1.86 -0.19
CA HIS A 28 -23.98 -0.83 -0.80
C HIS A 28 -23.30 0.55 -0.82
N GLY A 29 -23.22 1.14 -2.01
CA GLY A 29 -22.63 2.46 -2.23
C GLY A 29 -21.09 2.50 -2.25
N CYS A 30 -20.40 1.36 -2.17
CA CYS A 30 -18.96 1.30 -2.35
C CYS A 30 -18.56 1.59 -3.81
N PRO A 31 -17.63 2.53 -4.06
CA PRO A 31 -17.20 2.88 -5.42
C PRO A 31 -16.19 1.86 -6.01
N CYS A 32 -15.80 0.84 -5.25
CA CYS A 32 -14.79 -0.12 -5.66
C CYS A 32 -15.36 -1.22 -6.56
N PHE A 33 -14.50 -1.72 -7.45
CA PHE A 33 -14.75 -2.90 -8.26
C PHE A 33 -13.92 -4.09 -7.77
N ILE A 34 -14.40 -5.29 -8.05
CA ILE A 34 -13.73 -6.56 -7.79
C ILE A 34 -13.23 -7.06 -9.14
N ASP A 35 -11.93 -7.32 -9.22
CA ASP A 35 -11.28 -7.80 -10.43
C ASP A 35 -11.53 -9.30 -10.65
N GLY A 36 -11.06 -9.81 -11.79
CA GLY A 36 -11.23 -11.22 -12.15
C GLY A 36 -10.62 -12.21 -11.15
N ALA A 37 -9.57 -11.80 -10.41
CA ALA A 37 -8.96 -12.63 -9.38
C ALA A 37 -9.87 -12.75 -8.14
N GLY A 38 -10.44 -11.64 -7.70
CA GLY A 38 -11.44 -11.62 -6.63
C GLY A 38 -12.69 -12.42 -7.00
N ILE A 39 -13.17 -12.28 -8.24
CA ILE A 39 -14.31 -13.06 -8.76
C ILE A 39 -13.99 -14.56 -8.76
N ALA A 40 -12.80 -14.96 -9.21
CA ALA A 40 -12.38 -16.36 -9.20
C ALA A 40 -12.29 -16.94 -7.78
N GLN A 41 -11.98 -16.10 -6.78
CA GLN A 41 -12.00 -16.43 -5.35
C GLN A 41 -13.40 -16.36 -4.73
N ARG A 42 -14.46 -16.18 -5.55
CA ARG A 42 -15.85 -16.03 -5.11
C ARG A 42 -16.07 -14.87 -4.13
N LYS A 43 -15.24 -13.83 -4.22
CA LYS A 43 -15.43 -12.60 -3.44
C LYS A 43 -16.55 -11.77 -4.07
N ASN A 44 -17.43 -11.26 -3.22
CA ASN A 44 -18.51 -10.36 -3.59
C ASN A 44 -18.29 -8.94 -3.05
N VAL A 45 -17.27 -8.71 -2.23
CA VAL A 45 -16.88 -7.40 -1.71
C VAL A 45 -15.43 -7.06 -2.07
N CYS A 46 -15.10 -5.76 -2.10
CA CYS A 46 -13.74 -5.31 -2.35
C CYS A 46 -12.85 -5.56 -1.11
N TRP A 47 -11.54 -5.46 -1.30
CA TRP A 47 -10.55 -5.71 -0.26
C TRP A 47 -10.68 -4.85 1.02
N PHE A 48 -11.33 -3.67 0.94
CA PHE A 48 -11.62 -2.86 2.15
C PHE A 48 -12.74 -3.45 3.02
N HIS A 49 -13.70 -4.13 2.40
CA HIS A 49 -14.87 -4.73 3.04
C HIS A 49 -14.67 -6.21 3.34
N ASP A 50 -13.66 -6.83 2.73
CA ASP A 50 -13.32 -8.23 2.94
C ASP A 50 -13.03 -8.52 4.42
N GLY A 51 -13.76 -9.48 4.99
CA GLY A 51 -13.69 -9.85 6.41
C GLY A 51 -14.27 -8.84 7.41
N ILE A 52 -14.88 -7.72 6.97
CA ILE A 52 -15.60 -6.78 7.85
C ILE A 52 -17.04 -7.25 8.05
N ASP A 53 -17.56 -7.11 9.27
CA ASP A 53 -18.96 -7.35 9.60
C ASP A 53 -19.88 -6.47 8.72
N PRO A 54 -20.90 -7.05 8.06
CA PRO A 54 -21.82 -6.29 7.22
C PRO A 54 -22.47 -5.07 7.87
N ARG A 55 -22.63 -5.07 9.20
CA ARG A 55 -23.16 -3.93 9.97
C ARG A 55 -22.27 -2.70 9.86
N ASP A 56 -20.95 -2.89 9.72
CA ASP A 56 -19.97 -1.80 9.64
C ASP A 56 -19.62 -1.40 8.21
N TRP A 57 -20.17 -2.07 7.20
CA TRP A 57 -19.89 -1.75 5.79
C TRP A 57 -20.22 -0.31 5.43
N GLY A 58 -21.26 0.27 6.02
CA GLY A 58 -21.63 1.67 5.79
C GLY A 58 -20.53 2.64 6.23
N ASN A 59 -19.95 2.43 7.41
CA ASN A 59 -18.85 3.25 7.93
C ASN A 59 -17.58 3.08 7.09
N VAL A 60 -17.24 1.84 6.75
CA VAL A 60 -16.11 1.53 5.86
C VAL A 60 -16.29 2.20 4.49
N THR A 61 -17.48 2.09 3.88
CA THR A 61 -17.80 2.73 2.60
C THR A 61 -17.67 4.26 2.67
N PHE A 62 -18.12 4.89 3.74
CA PHE A 62 -17.98 6.33 3.94
C PHE A 62 -16.50 6.75 3.95
N LYS A 63 -15.64 6.01 4.67
CA LYS A 63 -14.20 6.27 4.70
C LYS A 63 -13.52 6.00 3.36
N VAL A 64 -13.93 4.94 2.64
CA VAL A 64 -13.46 4.66 1.27
C VAL A 64 -13.73 5.85 0.35
N ARG A 65 -14.92 6.44 0.41
CA ARG A 65 -15.26 7.64 -0.38
C ARG A 65 -14.41 8.84 0.01
N ARG A 66 -14.20 9.06 1.31
CA ARG A 66 -13.33 10.14 1.80
C ARG A 66 -11.90 10.04 1.27
N TYR A 67 -11.35 8.83 1.20
CA TYR A 67 -9.99 8.57 0.73
C TYR A 67 -9.90 8.19 -0.75
N GLU A 68 -10.98 8.29 -1.53
CA GLU A 68 -11.02 7.91 -2.94
C GLU A 68 -9.89 8.55 -3.78
N PRO A 69 -9.55 9.85 -3.63
CA PRO A 69 -8.45 10.45 -4.38
C PRO A 69 -7.10 9.79 -4.09
N LEU A 70 -6.83 9.40 -2.84
CA LEU A 70 -5.60 8.71 -2.44
C LEU A 70 -5.59 7.26 -2.96
N ILE A 71 -6.74 6.59 -2.95
CA ILE A 71 -6.89 5.23 -3.50
C ILE A 71 -6.61 5.23 -5.00
N ARG A 72 -7.15 6.20 -5.74
CA ARG A 72 -6.90 6.36 -7.17
C ARG A 72 -5.42 6.61 -7.45
N LEU A 73 -4.77 7.47 -6.66
CA LEU A 73 -3.34 7.74 -6.77
C LEU A 73 -2.50 6.47 -6.55
N ALA A 74 -2.76 5.75 -5.46
CA ALA A 74 -2.04 4.53 -5.13
C ALA A 74 -2.22 3.45 -6.22
N ASN A 75 -3.46 3.23 -6.67
CA ASN A 75 -3.73 2.27 -7.73
C ASN A 75 -3.05 2.65 -9.05
N ALA A 76 -3.08 3.92 -9.45
CA ALA A 76 -2.39 4.37 -10.65
C ALA A 76 -0.88 4.10 -10.61
N MET A 77 -0.25 4.32 -9.45
CA MET A 77 1.17 4.05 -9.24
C MET A 77 1.51 2.56 -9.13
N LEU A 78 0.59 1.71 -8.64
CA LEU A 78 0.79 0.25 -8.61
C LEU A 78 0.68 -0.40 -9.98
N TYR A 79 -0.30 0.03 -10.79
CA TYR A 79 -0.53 -0.55 -12.12
C TYR A 79 0.40 0.02 -13.20
N GLU A 80 0.82 1.28 -13.06
CA GLU A 80 1.67 1.96 -14.04
C GLU A 80 2.91 2.65 -13.41
N PRO A 81 3.71 1.95 -12.57
CA PRO A 81 4.83 2.56 -11.83
C PRO A 81 5.85 3.25 -12.74
N GLN A 82 6.03 2.77 -13.97
CA GLN A 82 6.90 3.36 -14.98
C GLN A 82 6.49 4.79 -15.37
N LYS A 83 5.19 5.10 -15.39
CA LYS A 83 4.69 6.46 -15.71
C LYS A 83 4.93 7.43 -14.55
N TYR A 84 4.93 6.91 -13.33
CA TYR A 84 5.11 7.67 -12.10
C TYR A 84 6.55 7.59 -11.56
N ASN A 85 7.51 7.11 -12.36
CA ASN A 85 8.86 6.86 -11.89
C ASN A 85 9.51 8.13 -11.30
N PHE A 86 9.80 8.08 -10.00
CA PHE A 86 10.46 9.14 -9.23
C PHE A 86 11.98 9.19 -9.47
N LEU A 87 12.55 8.18 -10.12
CA LEU A 87 13.98 8.11 -10.45
C LEU A 87 14.28 8.61 -11.88
N ALA A 88 13.27 9.06 -12.62
CA ALA A 88 13.43 9.65 -13.95
C ALA A 88 13.92 11.11 -13.87
N HIS A 89 14.28 11.70 -15.02
CA HIS A 89 14.78 13.08 -15.11
C HIS A 89 13.90 14.11 -14.38
N ASP A 90 12.57 13.95 -14.42
CA ASP A 90 11.60 14.85 -13.77
C ASP A 90 11.08 14.29 -12.43
N GLY A 91 11.82 13.37 -11.81
CA GLY A 91 11.45 12.65 -10.60
C GLY A 91 11.16 13.57 -9.42
N ASN A 92 12.03 14.53 -9.15
CA ASN A 92 11.89 15.47 -8.04
C ASN A 92 10.61 16.32 -8.16
N ALA A 93 10.31 16.82 -9.35
CA ALA A 93 9.08 17.58 -9.60
C ALA A 93 7.81 16.75 -9.39
N ARG A 94 7.86 15.44 -9.66
CA ARG A 94 6.75 14.51 -9.35
C ARG A 94 6.63 14.29 -7.85
N ILE A 95 7.74 14.08 -7.15
CA ILE A 95 7.77 13.94 -5.69
C ILE A 95 7.11 15.16 -5.03
N GLU A 96 7.51 16.37 -5.40
CA GLU A 96 6.94 17.61 -4.85
C GLU A 96 5.45 17.76 -5.13
N LYS A 97 4.95 17.31 -6.29
CA LYS A 97 3.52 17.33 -6.61
C LYS A 97 2.74 16.35 -5.72
N VAL A 98 3.30 15.17 -5.47
CA VAL A 98 2.68 14.16 -4.58
C VAL A 98 2.71 14.63 -3.14
N ASN A 99 3.84 15.13 -2.63
CA ASN A 99 3.94 15.63 -1.26
C ASN A 99 2.98 16.81 -1.01
N ARG A 100 2.91 17.78 -1.94
CA ARG A 100 1.90 18.86 -1.86
C ARG A 100 0.46 18.35 -1.89
N PHE A 101 0.20 17.27 -2.61
CA PHE A 101 -1.13 16.65 -2.61
C PHE A 101 -1.43 16.04 -1.24
N LEU A 102 -0.48 15.34 -0.61
CA LEU A 102 -0.61 14.79 0.74
C LEU A 102 -0.81 15.88 1.80
N ASP A 103 -0.11 17.02 1.67
CA ASP A 103 -0.24 18.15 2.59
C ASP A 103 -1.67 18.70 2.64
N ARG A 104 -2.38 18.70 1.50
CA ARG A 104 -3.79 19.12 1.44
C ARG A 104 -4.73 18.22 2.24
N PHE A 105 -4.32 16.99 2.52
CA PHE A 105 -5.04 16.06 3.37
C PHE A 105 -4.51 16.04 4.82
N GLY A 106 -3.48 16.84 5.15
CA GLY A 106 -2.79 16.77 6.43
C GLY A 106 -2.01 15.47 6.63
N LEU A 107 -1.47 14.91 5.54
CA LEU A 107 -0.76 13.62 5.50
C LEU A 107 0.74 13.80 5.20
N ASP A 108 1.35 14.83 5.79
CA ASP A 108 2.78 15.14 5.63
C ASP A 108 3.69 13.99 6.11
N PHE A 109 3.28 13.28 7.16
CA PHE A 109 3.97 12.06 7.63
C PHE A 109 4.02 10.91 6.61
N LEU A 110 3.23 10.98 5.52
CA LEU A 110 3.26 10.01 4.43
C LEU A 110 4.11 10.45 3.24
N HIS A 111 4.82 11.58 3.31
CA HIS A 111 5.69 12.05 2.23
C HIS A 111 6.58 10.95 1.66
N ILE A 112 6.90 11.08 0.37
CA ILE A 112 7.83 10.18 -0.31
C ILE A 112 9.18 10.30 0.38
N ARG A 113 9.72 9.15 0.77
CA ARG A 113 11.00 9.04 1.47
C ARG A 113 12.17 9.20 0.50
N ASP A 114 13.23 9.87 0.92
CA ASP A 114 14.49 10.06 0.19
C ASP A 114 15.72 9.46 0.90
N ASP A 115 15.48 8.82 2.05
CA ASP A 115 16.47 8.27 2.96
C ASP A 115 16.58 6.73 2.88
N LEU A 116 16.00 6.11 1.86
CA LEU A 116 16.03 4.65 1.75
C LEU A 116 17.41 4.14 1.36
N ILE A 117 17.88 3.12 2.08
CA ILE A 117 19.14 2.46 1.77
C ILE A 117 18.91 1.49 0.59
N GLY A 118 19.68 1.65 -0.47
CA GLY A 118 19.78 0.73 -1.59
C GLY A 118 21.24 0.37 -1.90
N CYS A 119 21.44 -0.36 -3.00
CA CYS A 119 22.76 -0.65 -3.54
C CYS A 119 22.86 -0.13 -4.97
N ASN A 120 24.00 0.48 -5.34
CA ASN A 120 24.28 0.84 -6.73
C ASN A 120 24.66 -0.42 -7.56
N LYS A 121 24.91 -0.23 -8.86
CA LYS A 121 25.31 -1.32 -9.77
C LYS A 121 26.62 -2.00 -9.35
N GLN A 122 27.44 -1.31 -8.56
CA GLN A 122 28.72 -1.79 -8.01
C GLN A 122 28.56 -2.45 -6.62
N GLY A 123 27.32 -2.60 -6.12
CA GLY A 123 27.04 -3.21 -4.81
C GLY A 123 27.30 -2.31 -3.60
N GLN A 124 27.65 -1.03 -3.80
CA GLN A 124 27.88 -0.09 -2.71
C GLN A 124 26.54 0.45 -2.18
N ARG A 125 26.47 0.64 -0.86
CA ARG A 125 25.32 1.28 -0.22
C ARG A 125 25.18 2.72 -0.67
N VAL A 126 23.97 3.09 -1.08
CA VAL A 126 23.59 4.45 -1.47
C VAL A 126 22.22 4.79 -0.92
N TYR A 127 21.99 6.05 -0.60
CA TYR A 127 20.65 6.55 -0.30
C TYR A 127 19.89 6.79 -1.61
N ARG A 128 18.59 6.50 -1.60
CA ARG A 128 17.71 6.69 -2.74
C ARG A 128 16.32 7.09 -2.29
N SER A 129 15.59 7.71 -3.21
CA SER A 129 14.16 7.86 -3.07
C SER A 129 13.40 6.54 -3.11
N GLU A 130 12.30 6.50 -2.37
CA GLU A 130 11.25 5.51 -2.52
C GLU A 130 10.79 5.49 -3.98
N SER A 131 10.55 4.31 -4.53
CA SER A 131 9.98 4.18 -5.87
C SER A 131 8.46 4.42 -5.83
N ALA A 132 7.86 4.73 -6.98
CA ALA A 132 6.41 4.90 -7.09
C ALA A 132 5.64 3.67 -6.60
N TYR A 133 6.15 2.46 -6.88
CA TYR A 133 5.57 1.21 -6.42
C TYR A 133 5.63 1.08 -4.89
N GLU A 134 6.79 1.33 -4.28
CA GLU A 134 6.97 1.24 -2.82
C GLU A 134 6.08 2.26 -2.09
N PHE A 135 6.05 3.50 -2.58
CA PHE A 135 5.18 4.55 -2.04
C PHE A 135 3.72 4.14 -2.14
N ALA A 136 3.27 3.67 -3.30
CA ALA A 136 1.89 3.27 -3.52
C ALA A 136 1.47 2.10 -2.65
N TYR A 137 2.35 1.13 -2.44
CA TYR A 137 2.10 0.01 -1.53
C TYR A 137 1.95 0.50 -0.08
N ARG A 138 2.85 1.38 0.37
CA ARG A 138 2.79 1.99 1.71
C ARG A 138 1.52 2.82 1.90
N LEU A 139 1.15 3.63 0.91
CA LEU A 139 -0.07 4.44 0.92
C LEU A 139 -1.33 3.56 0.96
N ASN A 140 -1.44 2.55 0.11
CA ASN A 140 -2.59 1.64 0.13
C ASN A 140 -2.73 0.92 1.47
N ARG A 141 -1.62 0.46 2.06
CA ARG A 141 -1.64 -0.14 3.40
C ARG A 141 -2.21 0.82 4.44
N TRP A 142 -1.68 2.04 4.50
CA TRP A 142 -2.17 3.05 5.44
C TRP A 142 -3.67 3.37 5.23
N ILE A 143 -4.12 3.53 3.99
CA ILE A 143 -5.54 3.79 3.68
C ILE A 143 -6.40 2.63 4.19
N THR A 144 -5.95 1.39 4.01
CA THR A 144 -6.67 0.19 4.48
C THR A 144 -6.87 0.21 5.97
N ASP A 145 -5.79 0.46 6.71
CA ASP A 145 -5.82 0.48 8.17
C ASP A 145 -6.77 1.58 8.66
N GLU A 146 -6.71 2.78 8.08
CA GLU A 146 -7.60 3.89 8.45
C GLU A 146 -9.07 3.66 8.07
N VAL A 147 -9.32 3.09 6.88
CA VAL A 147 -10.66 2.74 6.41
C VAL A 147 -11.31 1.69 7.32
N ARG A 148 -10.54 0.67 7.74
CA ARG A 148 -11.04 -0.45 8.56
C ARG A 148 -11.00 -0.16 10.06
N LYS A 149 -10.34 0.92 10.48
CA LYS A 149 -10.22 1.32 11.89
C LYS A 149 -11.58 1.39 12.58
N GLY A 150 -11.74 0.61 13.65
CA GLY A 150 -12.96 0.55 14.44
C GLY A 150 -14.11 -0.24 13.83
N ALA A 151 -13.91 -0.94 12.70
CA ALA A 151 -14.89 -1.88 12.17
C ALA A 151 -14.66 -3.28 12.75
N ALA A 152 -15.74 -3.96 13.11
CA ALA A 152 -15.69 -5.32 13.60
C ALA A 152 -15.39 -6.30 12.46
N LEU A 153 -14.66 -7.37 12.78
CA LEU A 153 -14.44 -8.48 11.86
C LEU A 153 -15.64 -9.43 11.87
N ALA A 154 -16.04 -9.91 10.70
CA ALA A 154 -17.13 -10.87 10.56
C ALA A 154 -16.79 -12.17 11.30
N GLY A 155 -17.70 -12.63 12.17
CA GLY A 155 -17.51 -13.84 12.98
C GLY A 155 -17.01 -13.60 14.41
N SER A 156 -16.83 -12.34 14.83
CA SER A 156 -16.66 -12.02 16.25
C SER A 156 -18.02 -12.11 16.97
N GLN A 157 -18.22 -13.19 17.73
CA GLN A 157 -19.33 -13.26 18.69
C GLN A 157 -19.05 -12.24 19.80
N SER A 158 -19.99 -11.32 20.03
CA SER A 158 -19.96 -10.39 21.15
C SER A 158 -20.16 -11.15 22.46
N GLY A 159 -19.14 -11.16 23.31
CA GLY A 159 -19.26 -11.38 24.76
C GLY A 159 -18.64 -10.17 25.46
N ALA A 160 -19.43 -9.47 26.27
CA ALA A 160 -18.93 -8.45 27.17
C ALA A 160 -18.22 -9.13 28.36
N ASP A 161 -16.98 -8.73 28.64
CA ASP A 161 -16.44 -8.35 29.96
C ASP A 161 -14.89 -8.40 29.97
N GLY A 162 -14.28 -7.28 30.40
CA GLY A 162 -13.00 -7.22 31.13
C GLY A 162 -11.67 -7.20 30.37
N ASP A 163 -10.98 -6.05 30.44
CA ASP A 163 -9.52 -5.73 30.47
C ASP A 163 -8.52 -6.75 29.86
N ASP A 164 -7.57 -6.42 28.98
CA ASP A 164 -6.71 -5.23 28.78
C ASP A 164 -6.18 -5.29 27.31
N PRO A 165 -5.65 -4.20 26.71
CA PRO A 165 -5.30 -4.16 25.30
C PRO A 165 -4.01 -4.93 25.02
N GLU A 166 -4.09 -5.95 24.17
CA GLU A 166 -2.90 -6.60 23.64
C GLU A 166 -2.17 -5.62 22.70
N LEU A 167 -1.14 -4.98 23.26
CA LEU A 167 -0.26 -4.05 22.58
C LEU A 167 0.47 -4.74 21.42
N ASP A 168 0.25 -4.16 20.26
CA ASP A 168 0.98 -4.25 18.99
C ASP A 168 2.47 -4.69 19.12
N PRO A 169 2.92 -5.75 18.42
CA PRO A 169 4.31 -6.20 18.35
C PRO A 169 5.31 -5.11 17.90
N PHE A 170 4.83 -4.04 17.27
CA PHE A 170 5.63 -2.88 16.87
C PHE A 170 6.08 -2.01 18.07
N SER A 171 5.27 -1.96 19.14
CA SER A 171 5.58 -1.18 20.35
C SER A 171 6.79 -1.73 21.12
N ARG A 172 7.03 -3.06 21.05
CA ARG A 172 8.22 -3.71 21.62
C ARG A 172 9.52 -3.34 20.91
N LEU A 173 9.47 -3.07 19.60
CA LEU A 173 10.66 -2.71 18.82
C LEU A 173 11.14 -1.27 19.10
N ILE A 174 10.21 -0.35 19.38
CA ILE A 174 10.56 1.05 19.66
C ILE A 174 11.17 1.24 21.06
N TYR A 175 10.76 0.44 22.06
CA TYR A 175 11.34 0.53 23.41
C TYR A 175 12.76 -0.07 23.52
N SER A 176 13.10 -1.09 22.72
CA SER A 176 14.45 -1.67 22.72
C SER A 176 15.50 -0.81 21.98
N LEU A 177 15.08 0.26 21.31
CA LEU A 177 15.95 1.16 20.53
C LEU A 177 16.25 2.49 21.24
N LYS A 178 15.69 2.73 22.45
CA LYS A 178 15.88 3.97 23.21
C LYS A 178 16.95 3.95 24.31
N THR A 179 17.81 2.95 24.35
CA THR A 179 19.03 2.99 25.19
C THR A 179 20.28 3.07 24.32
N PRO A 180 21.02 4.18 24.34
CA PRO A 180 22.39 4.20 23.83
C PRO A 180 23.25 3.28 24.71
N LYS A 181 24.00 2.37 24.09
CA LYS A 181 25.19 1.80 24.73
C LYS A 181 26.17 2.95 25.01
N SER A 182 26.32 3.36 26.26
CA SER A 182 27.63 3.56 26.88
C SER A 182 27.51 3.85 28.37
N ALA A 183 28.53 3.41 29.12
CA ALA A 183 28.74 3.54 30.56
C ALA A 183 28.03 2.52 31.46
N PHE A 184 28.51 1.27 31.44
CA PHE A 184 29.13 0.74 32.66
C PHE A 184 30.37 -0.06 32.26
N THR A 185 31.50 0.47 32.70
CA THR A 185 32.85 -0.04 32.54
C THR A 185 33.04 -1.37 33.27
N ASP A 186 33.82 -2.26 32.68
CA ASP A 186 34.61 -3.24 33.44
C ASP A 186 35.40 -2.52 34.53
N LYS A 187 35.13 -2.86 35.80
CA LYS A 187 36.16 -2.97 36.83
C LYS A 187 35.73 -4.01 37.86
N PHE A 188 36.60 -5.01 37.99
CA PHE A 188 36.81 -5.81 39.20
C PHE A 188 36.47 -5.07 40.50
N ALA A 189 35.61 -5.68 41.32
CA ALA A 189 35.73 -5.80 42.78
C ALA A 189 34.74 -6.86 43.26
#